data_AF-A0A9Q8L6K6-F1
#
_entry.id   AF-A0A9Q8L6K6-F1
#
_cell.length_a   1.000
_cell.length_b   1.000
_cell.length_c   1.000
_cell.angle_alpha   90.00
_cell.angle_beta   90.00
_cell.angle_gamma   90.00
#
_symmetry.space_group_name_H-M   'P 1'
#
loop_
_entity.id
_entity.type
_entity.pdbx_description
1 polymer ?
#
loop_
_entity_poly.entity_id
_entity_poly.type
_entity_poly.pdbx_seq_one_letter_code
_entity_poly.pdbx_strand_id
1 'polypeptide(L)'
;MLRRSRNFSPASTKTCPVQSQATIFVSLLTTGFGAIQLGSATAFTILVSSFITLTTFSYFLAIFPHILTRRRTVPPGPFWMGGMAGYLVNIITCVLIVFFNVWFCWPFAYPVTVDLMNYNSVILVGIVGLTLFWWCVHGID
;
A
#
# COMPACT_ATOMS: atom_id res chain seq x y z
N MET A 1 -9.18 12.17 17.84
CA MET A 1 -9.61 11.03 18.68
C MET A 1 -8.87 9.79 18.20
N LEU A 2 -7.84 9.36 18.92
CA LEU A 2 -7.03 8.17 18.59
C LEU A 2 -7.27 7.13 19.67
N ARG A 3 -8.19 6.18 19.44
CA ARG A 3 -8.27 4.96 20.25
C ARG A 3 -7.06 4.11 19.89
N ARG A 4 -5.99 4.29 20.66
CA ARG A 4 -4.75 3.52 20.64
C ARG A 4 -5.10 2.02 20.62
N SER A 5 -4.84 1.32 19.51
CA SER A 5 -5.02 -0.13 19.43
C SER A 5 -4.06 -0.80 20.43
N ARG A 6 -4.59 -1.11 21.61
CA ARG A 6 -3.83 -1.69 22.74
C ARG A 6 -3.28 -3.08 22.45
N ASN A 7 -3.72 -3.74 21.39
CA ASN A 7 -3.32 -5.12 21.07
C ASN A 7 -1.93 -5.23 20.41
N PHE A 8 -1.40 -4.14 19.84
CA PHE A 8 -0.06 -4.11 19.22
C PHE A 8 0.96 -3.26 20.00
N SER A 9 0.62 -2.78 21.20
CA SER A 9 1.51 -1.90 21.97
C SER A 9 1.56 -2.26 23.45
N PRO A 10 2.52 -3.12 23.87
CA PRO A 10 3.19 -2.94 25.13
C PRO A 10 4.35 -1.95 24.92
N ALA A 11 4.12 -0.68 25.27
CA ALA A 11 5.22 0.27 25.38
C ALA A 11 6.10 -0.13 26.56
N SER A 12 7.22 -0.80 26.29
CA SER A 12 8.28 -1.02 27.29
C SER A 12 9.39 -0.01 27.05
N THR A 13 9.36 1.07 27.82
CA THR A 13 10.49 1.95 28.03
C THR A 13 11.59 1.17 28.74
N LYS A 14 12.67 0.79 28.05
CA LYS A 14 14.08 1.05 28.40
C LYS A 14 14.96 0.63 27.23
N THR A 15 15.62 1.62 26.62
CA THR A 15 16.68 1.52 25.60
C THR A 15 16.27 0.94 24.24
N CYS A 16 16.09 1.85 23.27
CA CYS A 16 15.70 1.66 21.86
C CYS A 16 14.20 1.29 21.63
N PRO A 17 13.36 2.25 21.18
CA PRO A 17 11.92 2.06 21.05
C PRO A 17 11.59 1.31 19.75
N VAL A 18 11.95 0.04 19.65
CA VAL A 18 11.44 -0.84 18.59
C VAL A 18 10.29 -1.65 19.18
N GLN A 19 9.10 -1.52 18.59
CA GLN A 19 7.91 -2.27 19.00
C GLN A 19 8.15 -3.74 18.66
N SER A 20 8.70 -4.52 19.60
CA SER A 20 9.15 -5.90 19.38
C SER A 20 8.08 -6.77 18.71
N GLN A 21 6.81 -6.59 19.08
CA GLN A 21 5.67 -7.32 18.49
C GLN A 21 5.52 -7.06 16.97
N ALA A 22 5.72 -5.82 16.53
CA ALA A 22 5.63 -5.46 15.11
C ALA A 22 6.87 -5.94 14.34
N THR A 23 8.05 -5.84 14.95
CA THR A 23 9.32 -6.30 14.36
C THR A 23 9.35 -7.81 14.19
N ILE A 24 8.82 -8.57 15.17
CA ILE A 24 8.72 -10.03 15.09
C ILE A 24 7.71 -10.45 14.01
N PHE A 25 6.58 -9.74 13.89
CA PHE A 25 5.60 -10.02 12.86
C PHE A 25 6.16 -9.80 11.45
N VAL A 26 6.82 -8.66 11.20
CA VAL A 26 7.40 -8.37 9.88
C VAL A 26 8.56 -9.31 9.53
N SER A 27 9.37 -9.74 10.51
CA SER A 27 10.47 -10.68 10.26
C SER A 27 9.97 -12.08 9.92
N LEU A 28 8.90 -12.54 10.57
CA LEU A 28 8.23 -13.80 10.23
C LEU A 28 7.64 -13.77 8.82
N LEU A 29 6.94 -12.69 8.46
CA LEU A 29 6.39 -12.52 7.11
C LEU A 29 7.48 -12.47 6.04
N THR A 30 8.55 -11.72 6.28
CA THR A 30 9.67 -11.58 5.32
C THR A 30 10.37 -12.92 5.09
N THR A 31 10.57 -13.71 6.14
CA THR A 31 11.10 -15.07 6.03
C THR A 31 10.17 -15.97 5.21
N GLY A 32 8.86 -15.87 5.42
CA GLY A 32 7.85 -16.57 4.63
C GLY A 32 7.89 -16.21 3.14
N PHE A 33 8.02 -14.92 2.80
CA PHE A 33 8.17 -14.47 1.42
C PHE A 33 9.46 -15.00 0.76
N GLY A 34 10.56 -15.09 1.52
CA GLY A 34 11.82 -15.70 1.03
C GLY A 34 11.69 -17.18 0.69
N ALA A 35 10.88 -17.94 1.46
CA ALA A 35 10.65 -19.37 1.20
C ALA A 35 9.87 -19.62 -0.11
N ILE A 36 9.03 -18.68 -0.55
CA ILE A 36 8.26 -18.78 -1.81
C ILE A 36 9.19 -18.87 -3.02
N GLN A 37 10.34 -18.18 -2.97
CA GLN A 37 11.33 -18.22 -4.04
C GLN A 37 11.85 -19.63 -4.32
N LEU A 38 11.89 -20.52 -3.32
CA LEU A 38 12.34 -21.91 -3.45
C LEU A 38 11.33 -22.81 -4.16
N GLY A 39 10.03 -22.45 -4.13
CA GLY A 39 8.96 -23.23 -4.73
C GLY A 39 8.71 -22.87 -6.20
N SER A 40 8.65 -21.57 -6.53
CA SER A 40 8.41 -21.11 -7.90
C SER A 40 8.96 -19.72 -8.15
N ALA A 41 9.78 -19.58 -9.21
CA ALA A 41 10.30 -18.31 -9.66
C ALA A 41 9.18 -17.36 -10.13
N THR A 42 8.14 -17.91 -10.79
CA THR A 42 7.01 -17.14 -11.31
C THR A 42 6.17 -16.55 -10.19
N ALA A 43 5.90 -17.34 -9.14
CA ALA A 43 5.15 -16.87 -7.98
C ALA A 43 5.84 -15.68 -7.29
N PHE A 44 7.17 -15.72 -7.16
CA PHE A 44 7.92 -14.62 -6.58
C PHE A 44 7.86 -13.34 -7.43
N THR A 45 8.00 -13.44 -8.75
CA THR A 45 7.92 -12.27 -9.65
C THR A 45 6.57 -11.57 -9.56
N ILE A 46 5.48 -12.33 -9.48
CA ILE A 46 4.13 -11.81 -9.32
C ILE A 46 3.96 -11.09 -7.97
N LEU A 47 4.53 -11.65 -6.90
CA LEU A 47 4.51 -11.02 -5.56
C LEU A 47 5.27 -9.69 -5.53
N VAL A 48 6.48 -9.63 -6.10
CA VAL A 48 7.28 -8.40 -6.13
C VAL A 48 6.60 -7.30 -6.96
N SER A 49 6.03 -7.66 -8.11
CA SER A 49 5.23 -6.74 -8.93
C SER A 49 4.02 -6.20 -8.16
N SER A 50 3.35 -7.07 -7.39
CA SER A 50 2.19 -6.68 -6.60
C SER A 50 2.58 -5.74 -5.46
N PHE A 51 3.72 -5.99 -4.79
CA PHE A 51 4.25 -5.12 -3.74
C PHE A 51 4.49 -3.68 -4.23
N ILE A 52 5.09 -3.52 -5.41
CA ILE A 52 5.32 -2.20 -6.00
C ILE A 52 3.97 -1.52 -6.26
N THR A 53 3.04 -2.24 -6.88
CA THR A 53 1.69 -1.73 -7.21
C THR A 53 0.92 -1.30 -5.96
N LEU A 54 0.98 -2.07 -4.88
CA LEU A 54 0.34 -1.77 -3.59
C LEU A 54 0.96 -0.54 -2.92
N THR A 55 2.29 -0.41 -2.98
CA THR A 55 3.01 0.73 -2.43
C THR A 55 2.60 2.01 -3.17
N THR A 56 2.53 1.96 -4.51
CA THR A 56 2.05 3.07 -5.32
C THR A 56 0.58 3.41 -5.03
N PHE A 57 -0.28 2.41 -4.83
CA PHE A 57 -1.68 2.61 -4.45
C PHE A 57 -1.83 3.23 -3.05
N SER A 58 -0.97 2.88 -2.10
CA SER A 58 -0.94 3.51 -0.77
C SER A 58 -0.66 5.02 -0.86
N TYR A 59 0.24 5.44 -1.74
CA TYR A 59 0.46 6.87 -2.00
C TYR A 59 -0.76 7.53 -2.64
N PHE A 60 -1.46 6.85 -3.55
CA PHE A 60 -2.73 7.35 -4.09
C PHE A 60 -3.78 7.57 -3.00
N LEU A 61 -3.95 6.62 -2.08
CA LEU A 61 -4.88 6.74 -0.95
C LEU A 61 -4.52 7.87 0.01
N ALA A 62 -3.24 8.28 0.11
CA ALA A 62 -2.84 9.43 0.92
C ALA A 62 -3.06 10.77 0.18
N ILE A 63 -2.77 10.82 -1.12
CA ILE A 63 -2.84 12.04 -1.93
C ILE A 63 -4.29 12.38 -2.32
N PHE A 64 -5.10 11.38 -2.67
CA PHE A 64 -6.47 11.55 -3.12
C PHE A 64 -7.38 12.28 -2.11
N PRO A 65 -7.49 11.88 -0.83
CA PRO A 65 -8.27 12.62 0.16
C PRO A 65 -7.67 14.00 0.47
N HIS A 66 -6.35 14.18 0.29
CA HIS A 66 -5.72 15.49 0.43
C HIS A 66 -6.18 16.46 -0.67
N ILE A 67 -6.34 15.99 -1.91
CA ILE A 67 -6.95 16.75 -3.02
C ILE A 67 -8.43 17.04 -2.72
N LEU A 68 -9.18 16.03 -2.25
CA LEU A 68 -10.62 16.14 -1.98
C LEU A 68 -10.92 17.13 -0.84
N THR A 69 -10.05 17.20 0.18
CA THR A 69 -10.15 18.14 1.30
C THR A 69 -9.63 19.54 0.97
N ARG A 70 -9.33 19.81 -0.32
CA ARG A 70 -8.91 21.13 -0.83
C ARG A 70 -7.68 21.72 -0.11
N ARG A 71 -6.77 20.84 0.36
CA ARG A 71 -5.61 21.20 1.18
C ARG A 71 -5.92 21.93 2.50
N ARG A 72 -7.14 21.82 3.05
CA ARG A 72 -7.51 22.49 4.32
C ARG A 72 -6.96 21.82 5.59
N THR A 73 -6.55 20.56 5.50
CA THR A 73 -6.18 19.74 6.68
C THR A 73 -4.70 19.74 7.01
N VAL A 74 -3.81 20.20 6.12
CA VAL A 74 -2.35 20.09 6.31
C VAL A 74 -1.74 21.49 6.45
N PRO A 75 -1.08 21.83 7.57
CA PRO A 75 -0.41 23.13 7.73
C PRO A 75 0.72 23.28 6.70
N PRO A 76 0.89 24.46 6.09
CA PRO A 76 1.89 24.67 5.04
C PRO A 76 3.30 24.55 5.61
N GLY A 77 4.11 23.66 5.03
CA GLY A 77 5.54 23.52 5.35
C GLY A 77 6.43 24.51 4.56
N PRO A 78 7.74 24.58 4.85
CA PRO A 78 8.67 25.52 4.21
C PRO A 78 8.85 25.31 2.69
N PHE A 79 8.51 24.13 2.17
CA PHE A 79 8.47 23.80 0.73
C PHE A 79 7.03 23.73 0.20
N TRP A 80 6.19 24.70 0.57
CA TRP A 80 4.80 24.74 0.10
C TRP A 80 4.74 25.24 -1.35
N MET A 81 4.64 24.32 -2.29
CA MET A 81 4.27 24.65 -3.67
C MET A 81 2.81 25.10 -3.70
N GLY A 82 2.63 26.42 -3.61
CA GLY A 82 1.34 27.08 -3.57
C GLY A 82 0.67 27.24 -4.93
N GLY A 83 -0.65 27.37 -4.90
CA GLY A 83 -1.46 27.68 -6.09
C GLY A 83 -1.83 26.46 -6.95
N MET A 84 -2.22 26.75 -8.19
CA MET A 84 -2.80 25.78 -9.14
C MET A 84 -1.78 24.72 -9.59
N ALA A 85 -0.48 25.06 -9.62
CA ALA A 85 0.59 24.14 -10.00
C ALA A 85 0.69 22.93 -9.04
N GLY A 86 0.61 23.15 -7.72
CA GLY A 86 0.62 22.04 -6.76
C GLY A 86 -0.62 21.15 -6.86
N TYR A 87 -1.77 21.72 -7.25
CA TYR A 87 -2.99 20.96 -7.46
C TYR A 87 -2.91 20.09 -8.73
N LEU A 88 -2.40 20.66 -9.82
CA LEU A 88 -2.17 19.94 -11.08
C LEU A 88 -1.18 18.78 -10.90
N VAL A 89 -0.05 18.99 -10.22
CA VAL A 89 0.94 17.92 -9.97
C VAL A 89 0.34 16.77 -9.17
N ASN A 90 -0.48 17.07 -8.16
CA ASN A 90 -1.14 16.04 -7.37
C ASN A 90 -2.18 15.27 -8.21
N ILE A 91 -2.95 15.95 -9.06
CA ILE A 91 -3.90 15.31 -9.97
C ILE A 91 -3.19 14.42 -10.99
N ILE A 92 -2.13 14.94 -11.63
CA ILE A 92 -1.35 14.21 -12.61
C ILE A 92 -0.75 12.96 -11.97
N THR A 93 -0.20 13.08 -10.75
CA THR A 93 0.28 11.94 -9.97
C THR A 93 -0.82 10.90 -9.76
N CYS A 94 -2.01 11.31 -9.33
CA CYS A 94 -3.14 10.39 -9.13
C CYS A 94 -3.56 9.68 -10.44
N VAL A 95 -3.64 10.40 -11.55
CA VAL A 95 -4.00 9.85 -12.87
C VAL A 95 -2.95 8.85 -13.33
N LEU A 96 -1.66 9.18 -13.21
CA LEU A 96 -0.57 8.29 -13.58
C LEU A 96 -0.58 7.02 -12.73
N ILE A 97 -0.82 7.11 -11.42
CA ILE A 97 -0.91 5.92 -10.56
C ILE A 97 -2.03 4.98 -11.02
N VAL A 98 -3.22 5.51 -11.29
CA VAL A 98 -4.36 4.70 -11.76
C VAL A 98 -4.06 4.09 -13.14
N PHE A 99 -3.46 4.87 -14.04
CA PHE A 99 -3.06 4.39 -15.37
C PHE A 99 -2.07 3.22 -15.29
N PHE A 100 -0.99 3.37 -14.50
CA PHE A 100 -0.02 2.29 -14.32
C PHE A 100 -0.66 1.06 -13.65
N ASN A 101 -1.54 1.26 -12.68
CA ASN A 101 -2.24 0.15 -12.01
C ASN A 101 -3.06 -0.70 -13.00
N VAL A 102 -3.83 -0.05 -13.88
CA VAL A 102 -4.61 -0.72 -14.92
C VAL A 102 -3.69 -1.42 -15.92
N TRP A 103 -2.60 -0.76 -16.33
CA TRP A 103 -1.62 -1.35 -17.25
C TRP A 103 -0.96 -2.62 -16.67
N PHE A 104 -0.58 -2.58 -15.39
CA PHE A 104 -0.01 -3.74 -14.69
C PHE A 104 -1.01 -4.88 -14.48
N CYS A 105 -2.31 -4.67 -14.70
CA CYS A 105 -3.31 -5.73 -14.66
C CYS A 105 -3.52 -6.42 -16.01
N TRP A 106 -2.90 -5.93 -17.10
CA TRP A 106 -3.02 -6.54 -18.42
C TRP A 106 -2.23 -7.88 -18.48
N PRO A 107 -2.77 -8.95 -19.11
CA PRO A 107 -2.05 -10.21 -19.32
C PRO A 107 -0.83 -10.05 -20.25
N PHE A 108 0.28 -10.73 -19.92
CA PHE A 108 1.55 -10.61 -20.65
C PHE A 108 1.53 -11.21 -22.06
N ALA A 109 0.68 -12.21 -22.30
CA ALA A 109 0.54 -12.85 -23.60
C ALA A 109 -0.85 -13.51 -23.74
N TYR A 110 -1.31 -13.63 -24.98
CA TYR A 110 -2.46 -14.45 -25.36
C TYR A 110 -1.94 -15.62 -26.22
N PRO A 111 -2.28 -16.88 -25.97
CA PRO A 111 -3.25 -17.41 -24.99
C PRO A 111 -2.71 -17.44 -23.55
N VAL A 112 -3.59 -17.15 -22.58
CA VAL A 112 -3.29 -17.17 -21.15
C VAL A 112 -3.21 -18.61 -20.64
N THR A 113 -2.01 -19.06 -20.30
CA THR A 113 -1.79 -20.27 -19.49
C THR A 113 -1.76 -19.92 -18.01
N VAL A 114 -2.11 -20.87 -17.13
CA VAL A 114 -2.15 -20.66 -15.67
C VAL A 114 -0.82 -20.19 -15.08
N ASP A 115 0.30 -20.58 -15.70
CA ASP A 115 1.64 -20.16 -15.32
C ASP A 115 1.99 -18.73 -15.74
N LEU A 116 1.35 -18.18 -16.78
CA LEU A 116 1.61 -16.83 -17.29
C LEU A 116 0.51 -15.81 -16.92
N MET A 117 -0.48 -16.23 -16.13
CA MET A 117 -1.58 -15.36 -15.75
C MET A 117 -1.09 -14.25 -14.80
N ASN A 118 -1.49 -13.01 -15.09
CA ASN A 118 -1.14 -11.86 -14.27
C ASN A 118 -2.07 -11.76 -13.05
N TYR A 119 -1.62 -12.26 -11.89
CA TYR A 119 -2.42 -12.24 -10.65
C TYR A 119 -2.36 -10.90 -9.88
N ASN A 120 -1.65 -9.88 -10.40
CA ASN A 120 -1.55 -8.57 -9.72
C ASN A 120 -2.94 -7.97 -9.42
N SER A 121 -3.89 -8.09 -10.34
CA SER A 121 -5.25 -7.55 -10.17
C SER A 121 -5.99 -8.16 -8.99
N VAL A 122 -5.86 -9.48 -8.80
CA VAL A 122 -6.55 -10.21 -7.71
C VAL A 122 -5.92 -9.86 -6.37
N ILE A 123 -4.58 -9.80 -6.32
CA ILE A 123 -3.82 -9.46 -5.11
C ILE A 123 -4.15 -8.03 -4.67
N LEU A 124 -4.24 -7.09 -5.61
CA LEU A 124 -4.62 -5.70 -5.35
C LEU A 124 -6.00 -5.61 -4.69
N VAL A 125 -7.02 -6.20 -5.31
CA VAL A 125 -8.41 -6.17 -4.79
C VAL A 125 -8.49 -6.85 -3.43
N GLY A 126 -7.79 -7.97 -3.24
CA GLY A 126 -7.76 -8.68 -1.96
C GLY A 126 -7.20 -7.84 -0.81
N ILE A 127 -6.09 -7.13 -1.03
CA ILE A 127 -5.44 -6.31 0.00
C ILE A 127 -6.20 -5.01 0.25
N VAL A 128 -6.74 -4.38 -0.80
CA VAL A 128 -7.62 -3.21 -0.63
C VAL A 128 -8.87 -3.59 0.15
N GLY A 129 -9.48 -4.74 -0.17
CA GLY A 129 -10.62 -5.29 0.57
C GLY A 129 -10.28 -5.58 2.03
N LEU A 130 -9.14 -6.21 2.32
CA LEU A 130 -8.69 -6.46 3.70
C LEU A 130 -8.45 -5.16 4.47
N THR A 131 -7.85 -4.16 3.84
CA THR A 131 -7.58 -2.85 4.46
C THR A 131 -8.88 -2.10 4.74
N LEU A 132 -9.83 -2.10 3.80
CA LEU A 132 -11.15 -1.52 3.99
C LEU A 132 -11.95 -2.25 5.05
N PHE A 133 -11.88 -3.59 5.09
CA PHE A 133 -12.53 -4.39 6.13
C PHE A 133 -11.98 -4.05 7.51
N TRP A 134 -10.65 -3.99 7.66
CA TRP A 134 -10.00 -3.59 8.90
C TRP A 134 -10.42 -2.18 9.34
N TRP A 135 -10.54 -1.26 8.38
CA TRP A 135 -11.02 0.10 8.61
C TRP A 135 -12.49 0.12 9.04
N CYS A 136 -13.38 -0.63 8.40
CA CYS A 136 -14.78 -0.71 8.82
C CYS A 136 -14.96 -1.29 10.23
N VAL A 137 -14.12 -2.26 10.62
CA VAL A 137 -14.18 -2.89 11.95
C VAL A 137 -13.64 -1.98 13.07
N HIS A 138 -12.66 -1.11 12.79
CA HIS A 138 -11.99 -0.30 13.84
C HIS A 138 -12.18 1.22 13.73
N GLY A 139 -12.61 1.73 12.58
CA GLY A 139 -12.63 3.17 12.26
C GLY A 139 -14.03 3.78 12.12
N ILE A 140 -15.10 2.98 12.17
CA ILE A 140 -16.50 3.44 12.17
C ILE A 140 -17.06 3.67 13.60
N ASP A 141 -16.33 3.23 14.63
CA ASP A 141 -16.66 3.44 16.06
C ASP A 141 -15.93 4.63 16.70
#